data_AF-A0A9D8WDC5-F1
#
_entry.id   AF-A0A9D8WDC5-F1
#
_cell.length_a   1.000
_cell.length_b   1.000
_cell.length_c   1.000
_cell.angle_alpha   90.00
_cell.angle_beta   90.00
_cell.angle_gamma   90.00
#
_symmetry.space_group_name_H-M   'P 1'
#
loop_
_entity.id
_entity.type
_entity.pdbx_description
1 polymer ?
#
loop_
_entity_poly.entity_id
_entity_poly.type
_entity_poly.pdbx_seq_one_letter_code
_entity_poly.pdbx_strand_id
1 'polypeptide(L)'
;MRYGLWGPLCKLFGGGALVLILLAAPLSAQAEDGELTIVALGDSLTAGYLLGPDEGFVEQLDRALDAAGHENVKVVNAGVSGDTSSGGLARLDWAVGPEADAVILELGANDALRAIDPALTRKNLTEIVAQLKERNLPILLAGMYAPPNLGSEYGEAFNSIYPDLAEEEGLILYPFFLDGVAGNRALNLADGIHPTAEGVGIIVERILPSVEDLIAEAETREAASN
;
A
#
# COMPACT_ATOMS: atom_id res chain seq x y z
N MET A 1 -9.15 97.08 -46.00
CA MET A 1 -9.74 96.52 -47.23
C MET A 1 -9.68 94.99 -47.17
N ARG A 2 -10.86 94.35 -47.28
CA ARG A 2 -11.17 92.99 -47.79
C ARG A 2 -10.62 91.77 -47.01
N TYR A 3 -11.49 91.11 -46.21
CA TYR A 3 -12.20 89.80 -46.47
C TYR A 3 -11.25 88.59 -46.30
N GLY A 4 -11.50 87.52 -45.55
CA GLY A 4 -12.69 86.90 -44.96
C GLY A 4 -12.65 85.37 -45.21
N LEU A 5 -13.18 84.57 -44.27
CA LEU A 5 -13.67 83.16 -44.38
C LEU A 5 -12.81 81.97 -43.87
N TRP A 6 -13.29 81.44 -42.72
CA TRP A 6 -13.76 80.08 -42.42
C TRP A 6 -12.83 78.85 -42.31
N GLY A 7 -12.98 78.18 -41.15
CA GLY A 7 -12.83 76.73 -40.97
C GLY A 7 -12.50 76.33 -39.51
N PRO A 8 -13.39 75.65 -38.76
CA PRO A 8 -13.04 75.06 -37.48
C PRO A 8 -12.59 73.61 -37.68
N LEU A 9 -11.47 73.20 -37.07
CA LEU A 9 -11.08 71.79 -37.01
C LEU A 9 -10.82 71.39 -35.56
N CYS A 10 -11.78 70.67 -34.98
CA CYS A 10 -11.56 69.75 -33.86
C CYS A 10 -10.46 68.75 -34.23
N LYS A 11 -9.57 68.43 -33.27
CA LYS A 11 -9.11 67.05 -33.08
C LYS A 11 -8.50 66.88 -31.68
N LEU A 12 -9.03 65.85 -31.03
CA LEU A 12 -8.82 65.36 -29.67
C LEU A 12 -7.35 65.21 -29.26
N PHE A 13 -7.06 65.55 -28.01
CA PHE A 13 -5.88 65.07 -27.28
C PHE A 13 -6.08 63.58 -26.96
N GLY A 14 -5.27 62.71 -27.59
CA GLY A 14 -5.20 61.29 -27.24
C GLY A 14 -4.37 61.08 -25.98
N GLY A 15 -5.02 60.74 -24.87
CA GLY A 15 -4.35 60.21 -23.68
C GLY A 15 -3.97 58.76 -23.92
N GLY A 16 -2.67 58.46 -23.96
CA GLY A 16 -2.17 57.08 -23.98
C GLY A 16 -2.35 56.44 -22.61
N ALA A 17 -3.31 55.52 -22.49
CA ALA A 17 -3.41 54.63 -21.33
C ALA A 17 -2.39 53.50 -21.50
N LEU A 18 -1.36 53.49 -20.64
CA LEU A 18 -0.39 52.41 -20.55
C LEU A 18 -1.08 51.22 -19.83
N VAL A 19 -1.55 50.24 -20.59
CA VAL A 19 -2.12 49.00 -20.03
C VAL A 19 -0.95 48.08 -19.67
N LEU A 20 -0.60 48.01 -18.38
CA LEU A 20 0.27 46.96 -17.85
C LEU A 20 -0.54 45.66 -17.85
N ILE A 21 -0.27 44.78 -18.82
CA ILE A 21 -0.75 43.40 -18.79
C ILE A 21 0.15 42.65 -17.79
N LEU A 22 -0.32 42.50 -16.55
CA LEU A 22 0.23 41.53 -15.62
C LEU A 22 -0.09 40.13 -16.16
N LEU A 23 0.91 39.48 -16.74
CA LEU A 23 0.90 38.03 -16.98
C LEU A 23 0.92 37.35 -15.61
N ALA A 24 -0.26 37.06 -15.07
CA ALA A 24 -0.40 36.12 -13.97
C ALA A 24 -0.02 34.73 -14.52
N ALA A 25 1.22 34.32 -14.28
CA ALA A 25 1.59 32.92 -14.45
C ALA A 25 0.72 32.09 -13.50
N PRO A 26 0.19 30.93 -13.92
CA PRO A 26 -0.47 30.03 -12.99
C PRO A 26 0.56 29.64 -11.94
N LEU A 27 0.28 29.96 -10.67
CA LEU A 27 0.91 29.28 -9.55
C LEU A 27 0.46 27.83 -9.66
N SER A 28 1.35 26.95 -10.13
CA SER A 28 1.19 25.53 -9.90
C SER A 28 1.14 25.36 -8.39
N ALA A 29 -0.04 25.02 -7.86
CA ALA A 29 -0.15 24.51 -6.51
C ALA A 29 0.71 23.26 -6.47
N GLN A 30 1.88 23.34 -5.83
CA GLN A 30 2.57 22.16 -5.38
C GLN A 30 1.62 21.53 -4.37
N ALA A 31 1.13 20.33 -4.66
CA ALA A 31 0.47 19.52 -3.65
C ALA A 31 1.45 19.46 -2.46
N GLU A 32 0.96 19.75 -1.26
CA GLU A 32 1.73 19.43 -0.07
C GLU A 32 1.81 17.89 -0.08
N ASP A 33 3.00 17.33 -0.34
CA ASP A 33 3.23 15.88 -0.27
C ASP A 33 2.93 15.44 1.17
N GLY A 34 1.73 14.92 1.38
CA GLY A 34 1.37 14.23 2.61
C GLY A 34 2.21 12.96 2.74
N GLU A 35 2.57 12.60 3.97
CA GLU A 35 3.14 11.29 4.27
C GLU A 35 2.03 10.24 4.12
N LEU A 36 2.19 9.28 3.20
CA LEU A 36 1.26 8.17 2.99
C LEU A 36 1.64 7.01 3.90
N THR A 37 0.73 6.58 4.78
CA THR A 37 0.99 5.51 5.74
C THR A 37 0.41 4.17 5.28
N ILE A 38 1.28 3.20 4.99
CA ILE A 38 0.90 1.80 4.74
C ILE A 38 1.04 1.02 6.04
N VAL A 39 -0.02 0.35 6.49
CA VAL A 39 0.09 -0.58 7.63
C VAL A 39 0.30 -2.00 7.13
N ALA A 40 1.40 -2.63 7.52
CA ALA A 40 1.61 -4.06 7.31
C ALA A 40 1.00 -4.86 8.47
N LEU A 41 -0.24 -5.32 8.27
CA LEU A 41 -0.95 -6.17 9.21
C LEU A 41 -0.60 -7.64 8.93
N GLY A 42 0.20 -8.24 9.81
CA GLY A 42 0.53 -9.65 9.63
C GLY A 42 1.05 -10.38 10.86
N ASP A 43 1.77 -11.46 10.64
CA ASP A 43 2.26 -12.34 11.71
C ASP A 43 3.77 -12.21 11.98
N SER A 44 4.48 -13.31 12.25
CA SER A 44 5.93 -13.32 12.46
C SER A 44 6.72 -12.92 11.21
N LEU A 45 6.18 -13.18 10.02
CA LEU A 45 6.81 -12.80 8.75
C LEU A 45 6.87 -11.28 8.59
N THR A 46 5.80 -10.61 8.96
CA THR A 46 5.75 -9.13 9.04
C THR A 46 6.52 -8.59 10.25
N ALA A 47 6.45 -9.26 11.41
CA ALA A 47 7.09 -8.80 12.65
C ALA A 47 8.64 -8.87 12.66
N GLY A 48 9.27 -9.51 11.66
CA GLY A 48 10.72 -9.70 11.63
C GLY A 48 11.22 -10.69 12.69
N TYR A 49 10.54 -11.83 12.85
CA TYR A 49 10.85 -12.82 13.88
C TYR A 49 12.34 -13.23 13.91
N LEU A 50 12.98 -13.04 15.07
CA LEU A 50 14.40 -13.32 15.34
C LEU A 50 15.41 -12.58 14.45
N LEU A 51 14.99 -11.55 13.72
CA LEU A 51 15.88 -10.70 12.93
C LEU A 51 16.36 -9.51 13.76
N GLY A 52 17.52 -8.97 13.38
CA GLY A 52 18.07 -7.77 13.97
C GLY A 52 17.24 -6.51 13.63
N PRO A 53 17.53 -5.39 14.29
CA PRO A 53 17.00 -4.09 13.87
C PRO A 53 17.31 -3.88 12.38
N ASP A 54 16.35 -3.35 11.62
CA ASP A 54 16.46 -3.03 10.18
C ASP A 54 16.51 -4.22 9.21
N GLU A 55 16.44 -5.45 9.70
CA GLU A 55 16.48 -6.68 8.89
C GLU A 55 15.08 -7.24 8.58
N GLY A 56 14.03 -6.73 9.23
CA GLY A 56 12.65 -7.17 9.04
C GLY A 56 12.04 -6.74 7.71
N PHE A 57 10.86 -7.29 7.41
CA PHE A 57 10.15 -7.02 6.16
C PHE A 57 9.84 -5.54 5.99
N VAL A 58 9.29 -4.90 7.03
CA VAL A 58 8.87 -3.50 6.99
C VAL A 58 10.05 -2.58 6.76
N GLU A 59 11.15 -2.76 7.50
CA GLU A 59 12.32 -1.90 7.39
C GLU A 59 13.05 -2.08 6.05
N GLN A 60 13.05 -3.29 5.50
CA GLN A 60 13.58 -3.55 4.16
C GLN A 60 12.67 -2.99 3.07
N LEU A 61 11.35 -3.06 3.23
CA LEU A 61 10.38 -2.50 2.29
C LEU A 61 10.46 -0.97 2.26
N ASP A 62 10.52 -0.30 3.42
CA ASP A 62 10.70 1.16 3.51
C ASP A 62 11.92 1.61 2.70
N ARG A 63 13.08 0.97 2.89
CA ARG A 63 14.30 1.30 2.14
C ARG A 63 14.16 1.04 0.63
N ALA A 64 13.42 0.00 0.25
CA ALA A 64 13.18 -0.30 -1.15
C ALA A 64 12.25 0.74 -1.81
N LEU A 65 11.24 1.21 -1.07
CA LEU A 65 10.33 2.28 -1.49
C LEU A 65 11.07 3.61 -1.64
N ASP A 66 11.90 3.99 -0.67
CA ASP A 66 12.77 5.17 -0.76
C ASP A 66 13.64 5.10 -2.03
N ALA A 67 14.28 3.95 -2.27
CA ALA A 67 15.12 3.74 -3.45
C ALA A 67 14.36 3.76 -4.78
N ALA A 68 13.06 3.43 -4.76
CA ALA A 68 12.16 3.51 -5.90
C ALA A 68 11.56 4.92 -6.11
N GLY A 69 11.79 5.86 -5.19
CA GLY A 69 11.34 7.25 -5.29
C GLY A 69 10.07 7.57 -4.50
N HIS A 70 9.63 6.67 -3.61
CA HIS A 70 8.47 6.85 -2.74
C HIS A 70 8.87 7.37 -1.36
N GLU A 71 9.65 8.45 -1.31
CA GLU A 71 10.25 9.00 -0.06
C GLU A 71 9.21 9.55 0.95
N ASN A 72 7.97 9.76 0.51
CA ASN A 72 6.83 10.18 1.32
C ASN A 72 5.95 9.01 1.79
N VAL A 73 6.30 7.76 1.45
CA VAL A 73 5.58 6.58 1.88
C VAL A 73 6.27 5.98 3.11
N LYS A 74 5.47 5.61 4.11
CA LYS A 74 5.96 4.99 5.33
C LYS A 74 5.21 3.70 5.61
N VAL A 75 5.94 2.63 5.90
CA VAL A 75 5.37 1.35 6.29
C VAL A 75 5.41 1.20 7.82
N VAL A 76 4.24 0.96 8.41
CA VAL A 76 4.07 0.71 9.85
C VAL A 76 3.97 -0.78 10.10
N ASN A 77 4.83 -1.29 10.97
CA ASN A 77 4.82 -2.69 11.38
C ASN A 77 3.68 -2.96 12.36
N ALA A 78 2.65 -3.66 11.88
CA ALA A 78 1.59 -4.24 12.70
C ALA A 78 1.65 -5.78 12.67
N GLY A 79 2.84 -6.34 12.57
CA GLY A 79 3.13 -7.77 12.67
C GLY A 79 3.13 -8.27 14.11
N VAL A 80 2.49 -9.41 14.37
CA VAL A 80 2.54 -10.08 15.69
C VAL A 80 2.88 -11.55 15.50
N SER A 81 4.05 -11.95 16.01
CA SER A 81 4.50 -13.33 15.89
C SER A 81 3.50 -14.32 16.49
N GLY A 82 3.06 -15.28 15.67
CA GLY A 82 2.12 -16.32 16.07
C GLY A 82 0.64 -15.96 15.90
N ASP A 83 0.32 -14.79 15.35
CA ASP A 83 -1.05 -14.43 15.01
C ASP A 83 -1.64 -15.37 13.98
N THR A 84 -2.86 -15.82 14.26
CA THR A 84 -3.74 -16.41 13.24
C THR A 84 -4.62 -15.34 12.63
N SER A 85 -5.35 -15.68 11.58
CA SER A 85 -6.41 -14.83 11.01
C SER A 85 -7.40 -14.34 12.09
N SER A 86 -7.78 -15.19 13.05
CA SER A 86 -8.62 -14.80 14.19
C SER A 86 -7.94 -13.78 15.11
N GLY A 87 -6.64 -13.93 15.33
CA GLY A 87 -5.83 -13.02 16.15
C GLY A 87 -5.75 -11.64 15.52
N GLY A 88 -5.39 -11.59 14.24
CA GLY A 88 -5.35 -10.36 13.45
C GLY A 88 -6.70 -9.65 13.40
N LEU A 89 -7.79 -10.38 13.15
CA LEU A 89 -9.14 -9.82 13.17
C LEU A 89 -9.51 -9.21 14.54
N ALA A 90 -9.19 -9.91 15.63
CA ALA A 90 -9.50 -9.43 16.98
C ALA A 90 -8.77 -8.12 17.35
N ARG A 91 -7.71 -7.76 16.64
CA ARG A 91 -6.91 -6.55 16.89
C ARG A 91 -6.96 -5.51 15.78
N LEU A 92 -7.76 -5.74 14.73
CA LEU A 92 -7.73 -4.95 13.50
C LEU A 92 -7.79 -3.43 13.76
N ASP A 93 -8.77 -3.00 14.57
CA ASP A 93 -9.03 -1.58 14.83
C ASP A 93 -7.80 -0.84 15.37
N TRP A 94 -7.18 -1.37 16.43
CA TRP A 94 -6.05 -0.71 17.06
C TRP A 94 -4.74 -0.96 16.32
N ALA A 95 -4.62 -2.07 15.60
CA ALA A 95 -3.43 -2.40 14.83
C ALA A 95 -3.27 -1.51 13.59
N VAL A 96 -4.37 -1.21 12.90
CA VAL A 96 -4.36 -0.36 11.71
C VAL A 96 -4.45 1.12 12.10
N GLY A 97 -5.26 1.47 13.10
CA GLY A 97 -5.36 2.85 13.58
C GLY A 97 -5.94 3.83 12.54
N PRO A 98 -6.30 5.06 12.92
CA PRO A 98 -7.00 6.00 12.04
C PRO A 98 -6.13 6.63 10.94
N GLU A 99 -4.81 6.65 11.11
CA GLU A 99 -3.86 7.31 10.21
C GLU A 99 -3.45 6.44 9.00
N ALA A 100 -3.93 5.20 8.90
CA ALA A 100 -3.59 4.33 7.79
C ALA A 100 -4.25 4.81 6.49
N ASP A 101 -3.48 4.82 5.40
CA ASP A 101 -3.94 5.13 4.05
C ASP A 101 -4.12 3.90 3.18
N ALA A 102 -3.37 2.83 3.47
CA ALA A 102 -3.47 1.52 2.83
C ALA A 102 -3.01 0.40 3.78
N VAL A 103 -3.34 -0.85 3.42
CA VAL A 103 -2.97 -2.03 4.22
C VAL A 103 -2.35 -3.13 3.38
N ILE A 104 -1.23 -3.67 3.84
CA ILE A 104 -0.72 -4.98 3.42
C ILE A 104 -1.25 -6.02 4.41
N LEU A 105 -2.04 -6.99 3.94
CA LEU A 105 -2.66 -8.03 4.75
C LEU A 105 -1.93 -9.36 4.54
N GLU A 106 -1.14 -9.77 5.53
CA GLU A 106 -0.30 -10.98 5.52
C GLU A 106 -0.69 -11.87 6.72
N LEU A 107 -1.76 -12.66 6.58
CA LEU A 107 -2.23 -13.56 7.64
C LEU A 107 -2.64 -14.92 7.07
N GLY A 108 -2.54 -15.94 7.92
CA GLY A 108 -2.98 -17.31 7.63
C GLY A 108 -1.87 -18.36 7.67
N ALA A 109 -0.59 -17.97 7.70
CA ALA A 109 0.51 -18.94 7.82
C ALA A 109 0.39 -19.76 9.11
N ASN A 110 0.09 -19.11 10.23
CA ASN A 110 -0.14 -19.79 11.51
C ASN A 110 -1.42 -20.64 11.53
N ASP A 111 -2.46 -20.26 10.80
CA ASP A 111 -3.68 -21.06 10.64
C ASP A 111 -3.34 -22.38 9.93
N ALA A 112 -2.59 -22.31 8.83
CA ALA A 112 -2.10 -23.48 8.11
C ALA A 112 -1.17 -24.34 8.97
N LEU A 113 -0.17 -23.75 9.63
CA LEU A 113 0.76 -24.48 10.51
C LEU A 113 0.06 -25.19 11.67
N ARG A 114 -1.09 -24.69 12.12
CA ARG A 114 -1.91 -25.27 13.20
C ARG A 114 -3.05 -26.15 12.67
N ALA A 115 -3.15 -26.34 11.36
CA ALA A 115 -4.22 -27.07 10.69
C ALA A 115 -5.63 -26.57 11.09
N ILE A 116 -5.79 -25.26 11.25
CA ILE A 116 -7.10 -24.63 11.48
C ILE A 116 -7.97 -24.83 10.24
N ASP A 117 -9.27 -25.02 10.44
CA ASP A 117 -10.24 -25.13 9.34
C ASP A 117 -10.08 -23.96 8.33
N PRO A 118 -9.77 -24.25 7.05
CA PRO A 118 -9.65 -23.23 6.01
C PRO A 118 -10.88 -22.32 5.91
N ALA A 119 -12.08 -22.84 6.20
CA ALA A 119 -13.30 -22.04 6.18
C ALA A 119 -13.31 -20.94 7.27
N LEU A 120 -12.71 -21.21 8.43
CA LEU A 120 -12.55 -20.19 9.48
C LEU A 120 -11.53 -19.14 9.04
N THR A 121 -10.41 -19.56 8.44
CA THR A 121 -9.40 -18.65 7.91
C THR A 121 -10.00 -17.71 6.87
N ARG A 122 -10.73 -18.26 5.88
CA ARG A 122 -11.44 -17.49 4.85
C ARG A 122 -12.42 -16.51 5.48
N LYS A 123 -13.26 -16.97 6.40
CA LYS A 123 -14.24 -16.11 7.09
C LYS A 123 -13.55 -14.92 7.77
N ASN A 124 -12.46 -15.16 8.49
CA ASN A 124 -11.76 -14.09 9.20
C ASN A 124 -11.12 -13.09 8.23
N LEU A 125 -10.48 -13.57 7.16
CA LEU A 125 -9.90 -12.68 6.14
C LEU A 125 -10.97 -11.87 5.42
N THR A 126 -12.11 -12.47 5.07
CA THR A 126 -13.26 -11.73 4.50
C THR A 126 -13.76 -10.64 5.44
N GLU A 127 -13.85 -10.92 6.74
CA GLU A 127 -14.28 -9.92 7.74
C GLU A 127 -13.25 -8.78 7.88
N ILE A 128 -11.96 -9.10 7.89
CA ILE A 128 -10.89 -8.08 7.90
C ILE A 128 -11.01 -7.19 6.66
N VAL A 129 -11.13 -7.78 5.48
CA VAL A 129 -11.28 -7.05 4.21
C VAL A 129 -12.52 -6.17 4.23
N ALA A 130 -13.66 -6.67 4.72
CA ALA A 130 -14.88 -5.89 4.83
C ALA A 130 -14.69 -4.64 5.72
N GLN A 131 -14.11 -4.79 6.91
CA GLN A 131 -13.88 -3.67 7.83
C GLN A 131 -12.86 -2.65 7.29
N LEU A 132 -11.84 -3.10 6.56
CA LEU A 132 -10.89 -2.21 5.88
C LEU A 132 -11.54 -1.46 4.72
N LYS A 133 -12.41 -2.11 3.94
CA LYS A 133 -13.17 -1.47 2.85
C LYS A 133 -14.22 -0.50 3.36
N GLU A 134 -14.85 -0.74 4.51
CA GLU A 134 -15.74 0.23 5.18
C GLU A 134 -15.01 1.54 5.50
N ARG A 135 -13.70 1.46 5.73
CA ARG A 135 -12.81 2.61 5.94
C ARG A 135 -12.25 3.18 4.63
N ASN A 136 -12.67 2.63 3.48
CA ASN A 136 -12.17 2.94 2.14
C ASN A 136 -10.65 2.78 2.00
N LEU A 137 -10.05 1.82 2.70
CA LEU A 137 -8.61 1.56 2.58
C LEU A 137 -8.34 0.61 1.40
N PRO A 138 -7.43 0.94 0.48
CA PRO A 138 -6.83 0.00 -0.45
C PRO A 138 -6.11 -1.13 0.30
N ILE A 139 -6.15 -2.33 -0.27
CA ILE A 139 -5.63 -3.53 0.38
C ILE A 139 -4.79 -4.33 -0.61
N LEU A 140 -3.55 -4.61 -0.23
CA LEU A 140 -2.72 -5.65 -0.84
C LEU A 140 -2.87 -6.93 -0.02
N LEU A 141 -3.51 -7.94 -0.60
CA LEU A 141 -3.60 -9.28 0.00
C LEU A 141 -2.32 -10.05 -0.32
N ALA A 142 -1.55 -10.38 0.71
CA ALA A 142 -0.37 -11.24 0.60
C ALA A 142 -0.75 -12.70 0.89
N GLY A 143 -0.73 -13.52 -0.16
CA GLY A 143 -1.19 -14.91 -0.11
C GLY A 143 -0.24 -15.86 0.60
N MET A 144 -0.79 -17.00 1.05
CA MET A 144 -0.03 -18.06 1.70
C MET A 144 -0.41 -19.44 1.14
N TYR A 145 0.52 -20.38 1.23
CA TYR A 145 0.29 -21.79 0.89
C TYR A 145 0.31 -22.67 2.14
N ALA A 146 -0.57 -23.67 2.17
CA ALA A 146 -0.56 -24.68 3.21
C ALA A 146 0.68 -25.58 3.10
N PRO A 147 1.26 -26.03 4.24
CA PRO A 147 2.30 -27.03 4.25
C PRO A 147 1.88 -28.34 3.53
N PRO A 148 2.74 -28.95 2.70
CA PRO A 148 2.37 -30.11 1.87
C PRO A 148 2.02 -31.36 2.69
N ASN A 149 2.43 -31.42 3.95
CA ASN A 149 2.16 -32.54 4.86
C ASN A 149 0.71 -32.58 5.40
N LEU A 150 -0.12 -31.57 5.14
CA LEU A 150 -1.52 -31.52 5.58
C LEU A 150 -2.50 -32.22 4.63
N GLY A 151 -2.00 -32.71 3.48
CA GLY A 151 -2.81 -33.43 2.49
C GLY A 151 -3.45 -32.52 1.45
N SER A 152 -3.83 -33.12 0.31
CA SER A 152 -4.31 -32.37 -0.87
C SER A 152 -5.63 -31.65 -0.60
N GLU A 153 -6.57 -32.27 0.13
CA GLU A 153 -7.87 -31.67 0.42
C GLU A 153 -7.74 -30.38 1.25
N TYR A 154 -6.93 -30.41 2.32
CA TYR A 154 -6.65 -29.21 3.11
C TYR A 154 -5.91 -28.17 2.27
N GLY A 155 -4.89 -28.60 1.52
CA GLY A 155 -4.11 -27.72 0.66
C GLY A 155 -4.97 -27.00 -0.37
N GLU A 156 -5.80 -27.72 -1.12
CA GLU A 156 -6.70 -27.15 -2.12
C GLU A 156 -7.66 -26.13 -1.49
N ALA A 157 -8.28 -26.47 -0.36
CA ALA A 157 -9.22 -25.59 0.34
C ALA A 157 -8.55 -24.34 0.93
N PHE A 158 -7.33 -24.45 1.45
CA PHE A 158 -6.60 -23.32 2.03
C PHE A 158 -6.00 -22.42 0.95
N ASN A 159 -5.38 -23.03 -0.07
CA ASN A 159 -4.64 -22.30 -1.09
C ASN A 159 -5.56 -21.48 -2.01
N SER A 160 -6.82 -21.90 -2.19
CA SER A 160 -7.79 -21.14 -3.00
C SER A 160 -8.28 -19.88 -2.32
N ILE A 161 -8.19 -19.77 -0.99
CA ILE A 161 -8.72 -18.65 -0.20
C ILE A 161 -8.25 -17.30 -0.76
N TYR A 162 -6.96 -17.17 -1.01
CA TYR A 162 -6.34 -15.90 -1.40
C TYR A 162 -6.73 -15.44 -2.81
N PRO A 163 -6.55 -16.24 -3.88
CA PRO A 163 -7.00 -15.84 -5.21
C PRO A 163 -8.53 -15.65 -5.29
N ASP A 164 -9.31 -16.52 -4.65
CA ASP A 164 -10.78 -16.39 -4.66
C ASP A 164 -11.22 -15.10 -3.96
N LEU A 165 -10.66 -14.79 -2.78
CA LEU A 165 -11.00 -13.57 -2.04
C LEU A 165 -10.56 -12.31 -2.80
N ALA A 166 -9.37 -12.33 -3.42
CA ALA A 166 -8.90 -11.20 -4.20
C ALA A 166 -9.79 -10.93 -5.43
N GLU A 167 -10.24 -11.97 -6.13
CA GLU A 167 -11.16 -11.83 -7.25
C GLU A 167 -12.54 -11.33 -6.79
N GLU A 168 -13.10 -11.92 -5.73
CA GLU A 168 -14.42 -11.56 -5.19
C GLU A 168 -14.47 -10.11 -4.69
N GLU A 169 -13.41 -9.64 -4.05
CA GLU A 169 -13.36 -8.32 -3.41
C GLU A 169 -12.64 -7.26 -4.25
N GLY A 170 -12.07 -7.64 -5.39
CA GLY A 170 -11.32 -6.75 -6.28
C GLY A 170 -10.02 -6.23 -5.65
N LEU A 171 -9.27 -7.09 -4.97
CA LEU A 171 -8.05 -6.73 -4.25
C LEU A 171 -6.81 -6.88 -5.13
N ILE A 172 -5.78 -6.09 -4.84
CA ILE A 172 -4.44 -6.37 -5.32
C ILE A 172 -3.96 -7.64 -4.61
N LEU A 173 -3.45 -8.61 -5.38
CA LEU A 173 -2.98 -9.89 -4.86
C LEU A 173 -1.48 -10.05 -5.12
N TYR A 174 -0.70 -10.24 -4.06
CA TYR A 174 0.59 -10.88 -4.14
C TYR A 174 0.40 -12.37 -3.83
N PRO A 175 0.48 -13.29 -4.82
CA PRO A 175 -0.08 -14.65 -4.68
C PRO A 175 0.55 -15.48 -3.57
N PHE A 176 1.84 -15.28 -3.29
CA PHE A 176 2.54 -16.01 -2.25
C PHE A 176 3.62 -15.16 -1.60
N PHE A 177 3.44 -14.82 -0.33
CA PHE A 177 4.34 -13.95 0.41
C PHE A 177 5.78 -14.48 0.42
N LEU A 178 5.95 -15.80 0.57
CA LEU A 178 7.25 -16.46 0.63
C LEU A 178 7.79 -16.92 -0.73
N ASP A 179 7.31 -16.34 -1.84
CA ASP A 179 7.76 -16.71 -3.19
C ASP A 179 9.30 -16.63 -3.31
N GLY A 180 9.86 -17.72 -3.84
CA GLY A 180 11.28 -18.07 -3.93
C GLY A 180 12.14 -17.94 -2.66
N VAL A 181 11.51 -17.94 -1.48
CA VAL A 181 12.18 -18.19 -0.19
C VAL A 181 11.75 -19.52 0.40
N ALA A 182 10.46 -19.88 0.28
CA ALA A 182 9.91 -21.10 0.85
C ALA A 182 10.68 -22.35 0.39
N GLY A 183 11.04 -23.21 1.36
CA GLY A 183 11.77 -24.45 1.10
C GLY A 183 13.27 -24.28 0.82
N ASN A 184 13.79 -23.05 0.72
CA ASN A 184 15.23 -22.80 0.59
C ASN A 184 15.88 -22.65 1.97
N ARG A 185 16.64 -23.66 2.40
CA ARG A 185 17.31 -23.65 3.71
C ARG A 185 18.32 -22.50 3.90
N ALA A 186 18.92 -21.99 2.83
CA ALA A 186 19.87 -20.87 2.94
C ALA A 186 19.15 -19.54 3.22
N LEU A 187 17.88 -19.43 2.81
CA LEU A 187 17.10 -18.20 2.93
C LEU A 187 16.14 -18.22 4.14
N ASN A 188 16.10 -19.31 4.90
CA ASN A 188 15.29 -19.45 6.11
C ASN A 188 16.15 -19.67 7.35
N LEU A 189 15.65 -19.23 8.49
CA LEU A 189 16.20 -19.50 9.82
C LEU A 189 16.22 -21.01 10.11
N ALA A 190 16.82 -21.37 11.24
CA ALA A 190 17.00 -22.77 11.63
C ALA A 190 15.69 -23.58 11.74
N ASP A 191 14.55 -22.91 11.93
CA ASP A 191 13.22 -23.53 11.93
C ASP A 191 12.71 -23.91 10.52
N GLY A 192 13.31 -23.36 9.47
CA GLY A 192 12.99 -23.67 8.07
C GLY A 192 11.74 -23.00 7.52
N ILE A 193 11.10 -22.09 8.27
CA ILE A 193 9.85 -21.43 7.85
C ILE A 193 9.90 -19.90 7.94
N HIS A 194 10.79 -19.35 8.78
CA HIS A 194 10.98 -17.90 8.87
C HIS A 194 12.15 -17.47 7.98
N PRO A 195 11.99 -16.46 7.12
CA PRO A 195 13.08 -15.94 6.31
C PRO A 195 14.24 -15.38 7.14
N THR A 196 15.47 -15.52 6.63
CA THR A 196 16.62 -14.71 7.04
C THR A 196 16.50 -13.29 6.49
N ALA A 197 17.36 -12.36 6.93
CA ALA A 197 17.44 -11.02 6.34
C ALA A 197 17.60 -11.04 4.80
N GLU A 198 18.42 -11.96 4.26
CA GLU A 198 18.58 -12.14 2.81
C GLU A 198 17.30 -12.67 2.15
N GLY A 199 16.62 -13.62 2.80
CA GLY A 199 15.31 -14.10 2.35
C GLY A 199 14.26 -13.00 2.32
N VAL A 200 14.20 -12.16 3.35
CA VAL A 200 13.32 -10.98 3.39
C VAL A 200 13.61 -10.05 2.22
N GLY A 201 14.88 -9.78 1.89
CA GLY A 201 15.23 -8.93 0.76
C GLY A 201 14.69 -9.45 -0.58
N ILE A 202 14.70 -10.78 -0.76
CA ILE A 202 14.09 -11.43 -1.94
C ILE A 202 12.57 -11.26 -1.96
N ILE A 203 11.91 -11.35 -0.80
CA ILE A 203 10.45 -11.11 -0.70
C ILE A 203 10.14 -9.67 -1.08
N VAL A 204 10.90 -8.71 -0.53
CA VAL A 204 10.73 -7.27 -0.80
C VAL A 204 10.91 -6.98 -2.29
N GLU A 205 11.96 -7.49 -2.93
CA GLU A 205 12.18 -7.31 -4.37
C GLU A 205 10.97 -7.79 -5.20
N ARG A 206 10.37 -8.91 -4.82
CA ARG A 206 9.26 -9.53 -5.57
C ARG A 206 7.91 -8.88 -5.30
N ILE A 207 7.64 -8.46 -4.07
CA ILE A 207 6.35 -7.86 -3.70
C ILE A 207 6.28 -6.38 -4.10
N LEU A 208 7.43 -5.70 -4.26
CA LEU A 208 7.51 -4.26 -4.51
C LEU A 208 6.55 -3.77 -5.62
N PRO A 209 6.46 -4.40 -6.81
CA PRO A 209 5.51 -3.93 -7.83
C PRO A 209 4.06 -3.91 -7.35
N SER A 210 3.63 -4.89 -6.57
CA SER A 210 2.27 -4.92 -5.99
C SER A 210 2.08 -3.87 -4.89
N VAL A 211 3.15 -3.48 -4.20
CA VAL A 211 3.12 -2.36 -3.24
C VAL A 211 3.05 -1.02 -3.98
N GLU A 212 3.73 -0.87 -5.12
CA GLU A 212 3.60 0.33 -5.95
C GLU A 212 2.18 0.47 -6.54
N ASP A 213 1.55 -0.64 -6.94
CA ASP A 213 0.13 -0.64 -7.31
C ASP A 213 -0.77 -0.19 -6.14
N LEU A 214 -0.47 -0.65 -4.91
CA LEU A 214 -1.18 -0.25 -3.69
C LEU A 214 -1.04 1.26 -3.40
N ILE A 215 0.16 1.81 -3.57
CA ILE A 215 0.45 3.23 -3.41
C ILE A 215 -0.37 4.04 -4.41
N ALA A 216 -0.38 3.64 -5.69
CA ALA A 216 -1.15 4.33 -6.73
C ALA A 216 -2.66 4.36 -6.44
N GLU A 217 -3.24 3.28 -5.89
CA GLU A 217 -4.64 3.27 -5.45
C GLU A 217 -4.89 4.21 -4.28
N ALA A 218 -3.97 4.25 -3.31
CA ALA A 218 -4.07 5.11 -2.13
C ALA A 218 -3.95 6.61 -2.47
N GLU A 219 -3.02 6.99 -3.34
CA GLU A 219 -2.89 8.37 -3.84
C GLU A 219 -4.13 8.80 -4.62
N THR A 220 -4.70 7.91 -5.44
CA THR A 220 -5.94 8.19 -6.18
C THR A 220 -7.12 8.46 -5.24
N ARG A 221 -7.21 7.70 -4.13
CA ARG A 221 -8.22 7.91 -3.08
C ARG A 221 -8.04 9.26 -2.38
N GLU A 222 -6.81 9.61 -2.01
CA GLU A 222 -6.49 10.88 -1.34
C GLU A 222 -6.87 12.07 -2.24
N ALA A 223 -6.50 12.01 -3.52
CA ALA A 223 -6.87 13.02 -4.51
C ALA A 223 -8.39 13.17 -4.70
N ALA A 224 -9.17 12.10 -4.52
CA ALA A 224 -10.63 12.13 -4.59
C ALA A 224 -11.31 12.67 -3.31
N SER A 225 -10.57 12.73 -2.20
CA SER A 225 -11.07 13.18 -0.88
C SER A 225 -10.81 14.67 -0.61
N ASN A 226 -9.92 15.30 -1.39
CA ASN A 226 -9.55 16.73 -1.36
C ASN A 226 -10.35 17.57 -2.37
#